data_AF-A0AAJ2K8K0-F1
#
_entry.id   AF-A0AAJ2K8K0-F1
#
_cell.length_a   1.000
_cell.length_b   1.000
_cell.length_c   1.000
_cell.angle_alpha   90.00
_cell.angle_beta   90.00
_cell.angle_gamma   90.00
#
_symmetry.space_group_name_H-M   'P 1'
#
loop_
_entity.id
_entity.type
_entity.pdbx_description
1 polymer ?
#
loop_
_entity_poly.entity_id
_entity_poly.type
_entity_poly.pdbx_seq_one_letter_code
_entity_poly.pdbx_strand_id
1 'polypeptide(L)'
;MLEVIEDVIGINEAGLVCHPYKFQRGPKKGRFSFTLKSDNKSFEGIDEKTLRSLIEDGHFNETGRIFMVPAGCISVRHHAALNVRRYKGDLIPLVVK
;
A
#
# COMPACT_ATOMS: atom_id res chain seq x y z
N MET A 1 -16.48 -7.82 2.51
CA MET A 1 -15.36 -7.32 3.34
C MET A 1 -14.24 -6.87 2.41
N LEU A 2 -13.51 -5.80 2.75
CA LEU A 2 -12.33 -5.42 1.97
C LEU A 2 -11.19 -6.40 2.31
N GLU A 3 -10.54 -6.93 1.29
CA GLU A 3 -9.29 -7.68 1.48
C GLU A 3 -8.15 -6.68 1.59
N VAL A 4 -7.41 -6.74 2.69
CA VAL A 4 -6.31 -5.82 3.01
C VAL A 4 -5.04 -6.58 3.37
N ILE A 5 -3.91 -5.89 3.29
CA ILE A 5 -2.60 -6.39 3.75
C ILE A 5 -2.25 -5.69 5.06
N GLU A 6 -2.56 -6.31 6.20
CA GLU A 6 -2.44 -5.67 7.52
C GLU A 6 -0.99 -5.42 7.95
N ASP A 7 -0.06 -6.25 7.47
CA ASP A 7 1.36 -6.14 7.78
C ASP A 7 2.11 -5.12 6.90
N VAL A 8 1.42 -4.44 5.98
CA VAL A 8 1.92 -3.25 5.26
C VAL A 8 1.18 -2.03 5.80
N ILE A 9 1.92 -1.06 6.34
CA ILE A 9 1.35 0.07 7.06
C ILE A 9 1.78 1.38 6.41
N GLY A 10 0.81 2.22 6.09
CA GLY A 10 0.97 3.65 5.87
C GLY A 10 0.26 4.45 6.96
N ILE A 11 0.59 5.73 7.07
CA ILE A 11 -0.07 6.67 7.99
C ILE A 11 -0.62 7.83 7.17
N ASN A 12 -1.91 8.12 7.30
CA ASN A 12 -2.53 9.25 6.61
C ASN A 12 -2.33 10.57 7.39
N GLU A 13 -2.79 11.68 6.81
CA GLU A 13 -2.67 13.02 7.42
C GLU A 13 -3.38 13.15 8.78
N ALA A 14 -4.38 12.30 9.04
CA ALA A 14 -5.09 12.24 10.32
C ALA A 14 -4.38 11.35 11.37
N GLY A 15 -3.20 10.81 11.07
CA GLY A 15 -2.45 9.92 11.96
C GLY A 15 -3.00 8.49 12.05
N LEU A 16 -3.93 8.11 11.17
CA LEU A 16 -4.54 6.78 11.18
C LEU A 16 -3.67 5.76 10.46
N VAL A 17 -3.58 4.56 11.05
CA VAL A 17 -3.00 3.38 10.42
C VAL A 17 -3.84 2.98 9.21
N CYS A 18 -3.19 2.82 8.07
CA CYS A 18 -3.81 2.47 6.81
C CYS A 18 -3.13 1.24 6.20
N HIS A 19 -3.92 0.42 5.50
CA HIS A 19 -3.48 -0.81 4.88
C HIS A 19 -3.79 -0.82 3.37
N PRO A 20 -2.92 -1.38 2.53
CA PRO A 20 -3.25 -1.66 1.14
C PRO A 20 -4.51 -2.49 1.04
N TYR A 21 -5.36 -2.22 0.04
CA TYR A 21 -6.57 -2.99 -0.21
C TYR A 21 -6.64 -3.51 -1.65
N LYS A 22 -7.32 -4.63 -1.82
CA LYS A 22 -7.59 -5.23 -3.12
C LYS A 22 -8.80 -4.56 -3.77
N PHE A 23 -8.65 -4.11 -5.02
CA PHE A 23 -9.74 -3.47 -5.75
C PHE A 23 -10.85 -4.49 -6.05
N GLN A 24 -12.10 -4.07 -5.81
CA GLN A 24 -13.28 -4.94 -6.01
C GLN A 24 -13.89 -4.80 -7.41
N ARG A 25 -13.54 -3.74 -8.15
CA ARG A 25 -14.11 -3.40 -9.47
C ARG A 25 -13.09 -2.73 -10.39
N GLY A 26 -13.43 -2.68 -11.69
CA GLY A 26 -12.61 -2.03 -12.72
C GLY A 26 -11.42 -2.89 -13.20
N PRO A 27 -10.52 -2.33 -14.01
CA PRO A 27 -9.42 -3.07 -14.64
C PRO A 27 -8.39 -3.63 -13.64
N LYS A 28 -8.37 -3.11 -12.40
CA LYS A 28 -7.50 -3.58 -11.32
C LYS A 28 -8.20 -4.54 -10.36
N LYS A 29 -9.40 -5.03 -10.68
CA LYS A 29 -10.13 -5.97 -9.81
C LYS A 29 -9.24 -7.15 -9.43
N GLY A 30 -9.19 -7.46 -8.13
CA GLY A 30 -8.36 -8.54 -7.60
C GLY A 30 -6.90 -8.15 -7.32
N ARG A 31 -6.50 -6.89 -7.58
CA ARG A 31 -5.13 -6.40 -7.43
C ARG A 31 -5.04 -5.20 -6.46
N PHE A 32 -3.84 -4.93 -5.99
CA PHE A 32 -3.47 -3.73 -5.25
C PHE A 32 -3.01 -2.66 -6.24
N SER A 33 -3.18 -1.38 -5.89
CA SER A 33 -2.76 -0.27 -6.77
C SER A 33 -1.58 0.47 -6.15
N PHE A 34 -0.48 0.56 -6.90
CA PHE A 34 0.76 1.17 -6.44
C PHE A 34 1.38 2.03 -7.54
N THR A 35 2.34 2.87 -7.16
CA THR A 35 3.25 3.55 -8.08
C THR A 35 4.63 3.65 -7.44
N LEU A 36 5.68 3.54 -8.25
CA LEU A 36 7.07 3.81 -7.83
C LEU A 36 7.51 5.23 -8.22
N LYS A 37 6.60 6.02 -8.76
CA LYS A 37 6.86 7.39 -9.19
C LYS A 37 6.21 8.37 -8.22
N SER A 38 6.83 9.53 -8.09
CA SER A 38 6.25 10.66 -7.37
C SER A 38 5.19 11.41 -8.20
N ASP A 39 4.23 10.69 -8.80
CA ASP A 39 3.11 11.26 -9.56
C ASP A 39 1.75 10.66 -9.20
N ASN A 40 0.65 11.33 -9.57
CA ASN A 40 -0.70 10.85 -9.28
C ASN A 40 -1.37 10.13 -10.47
N LYS A 41 -0.59 9.65 -11.45
CA LYS A 41 -1.13 9.16 -12.74
C LYS A 41 -0.66 7.74 -13.07
N SER A 42 0.57 7.38 -12.73
CA SER A 42 1.21 6.10 -13.07
C SER A 42 0.94 5.03 -12.02
N PHE A 43 -0.33 4.84 -11.66
CA PHE A 43 -0.73 3.77 -10.76
C PHE A 43 -1.02 2.49 -11.54
N GLU A 44 -0.38 1.41 -11.13
CA GLU A 44 -0.48 0.09 -11.75
C GLU A 44 -1.12 -0.92 -10.79
N GLY A 45 -1.71 -1.98 -11.35
CA GLY A 45 -2.34 -3.05 -10.57
C GLY A 45 -1.38 -4.24 -10.41
N ILE A 46 -1.12 -4.65 -9.17
CA ILE A 46 -0.16 -5.71 -8.81
C ILE A 46 -0.79 -6.74 -7.87
N ASP A 47 -0.34 -8.00 -7.93
CA ASP A 47 -0.72 -9.03 -6.97
C ASP A 47 0.03 -8.87 -5.63
N GLU A 48 -0.45 -9.55 -4.59
CA GLU A 48 0.12 -9.44 -3.24
C GLU A 48 1.58 -9.90 -3.16
N LYS A 49 1.91 -11.02 -3.81
CA LYS A 49 3.26 -11.61 -3.72
C LYS A 49 4.27 -10.65 -4.32
N THR A 50 3.99 -10.15 -5.51
CA THR A 50 4.90 -9.21 -6.19
C THR A 50 4.98 -7.87 -5.46
N LEU A 51 3.87 -7.38 -4.89
CA LEU A 51 3.90 -6.15 -4.09
C LEU A 51 4.83 -6.29 -2.87
N ARG A 52 4.76 -7.43 -2.18
CA ARG A 52 5.62 -7.74 -1.03
C ARG A 52 7.09 -7.78 -1.43
N SER A 53 7.42 -8.44 -2.54
CA SER A 53 8.79 -8.44 -3.06
C SER A 53 9.31 -7.03 -3.33
N LEU A 54 8.50 -6.15 -3.94
CA LEU A 54 8.92 -4.77 -4.18
C LEU A 54 9.18 -3.96 -2.89
N ILE A 55 8.44 -4.25 -1.82
CA ILE A 55 8.67 -3.65 -0.49
C ILE A 55 9.98 -4.18 0.11
N GLU A 56 10.19 -5.49 0.03
CA GLU A 56 11.40 -6.17 0.53
C GLU A 56 12.66 -5.71 -0.23
N ASP A 57 12.55 -5.47 -1.54
CA ASP A 57 13.61 -4.96 -2.40
C ASP A 57 13.86 -3.44 -2.23
N GLY A 58 13.06 -2.76 -1.40
CA GLY A 58 13.28 -1.36 -1.05
C GLY A 58 12.72 -0.33 -2.04
N HIS A 59 11.89 -0.72 -3.00
CA HIS A 59 11.30 0.20 -3.97
C HIS A 59 10.37 1.26 -3.34
N PHE A 60 9.92 1.05 -2.10
CA PHE A 60 9.07 1.98 -1.35
C PHE A 60 9.84 2.83 -0.32
N ASN A 61 11.18 2.76 -0.30
CA ASN A 61 12.00 3.47 0.70
C ASN A 61 11.95 5.00 0.54
N GLU A 62 11.78 5.50 -0.69
CA GLU A 62 11.88 6.93 -0.98
C GLU A 62 10.61 7.53 -1.58
N THR A 63 10.09 6.94 -2.66
CA THR A 63 9.05 7.59 -3.51
C THR A 63 7.82 6.72 -3.78
N GLY A 64 7.90 5.41 -3.50
CA GLY A 64 6.82 4.47 -3.77
C GLY A 64 5.58 4.74 -2.92
N ARG A 65 4.40 4.69 -3.54
CA ARG A 65 3.10 4.87 -2.89
C ARG A 65 2.13 3.76 -3.24
N ILE A 66 1.29 3.40 -2.29
CA ILE A 66 0.24 2.37 -2.43
C ILE A 66 -1.10 2.98 -2.05
N PHE A 67 -2.17 2.64 -2.76
CA PHE A 67 -3.51 2.95 -2.31
C PHE A 67 -3.88 2.14 -1.08
N MET A 68 -4.13 2.85 0.02
CA MET A 68 -4.43 2.28 1.32
C MET A 68 -5.73 2.86 1.87
N VAL A 69 -6.39 2.12 2.76
CA VAL A 69 -7.58 2.55 3.52
C VAL A 69 -7.30 2.49 5.02
N PRO A 70 -7.92 3.36 5.85
CA PRO A 70 -7.79 3.27 7.29
C PRO A 70 -8.20 1.89 7.83
N ALA A 71 -7.50 1.43 8.87
CA ALA A 71 -7.80 0.17 9.54
C ALA A 71 -9.28 0.10 9.99
N GLY A 72 -9.89 -1.07 9.86
CA GLY A 72 -11.31 -1.28 10.17
C GLY A 72 -12.31 -0.71 9.16
N CYS A 73 -11.86 -0.05 8.09
CA CYS A 73 -12.78 0.42 7.05
C CYS A 73 -13.41 -0.74 6.27
N ILE A 74 -14.72 -0.63 6.05
CA ILE A 74 -15.48 -1.56 5.20
C ILE A 74 -15.64 -1.06 3.75
N SER A 75 -15.21 0.16 3.46
CA SER A 75 -15.34 0.79 2.14
C SER A 75 -14.10 1.61 1.77
N VAL A 76 -13.92 1.86 0.48
CA VAL A 76 -12.75 2.58 -0.08
C VAL A 76 -12.93 4.10 -0.14
N ARG A 77 -14.00 4.66 0.45
CA ARG A 77 -14.31 6.10 0.35
C ARG A 77 -13.21 7.00 0.90
N HIS A 78 -12.47 6.52 1.90
CA HIS A 78 -11.39 7.26 2.56
C HIS A 78 -10.00 6.76 2.16
N HIS A 79 -9.88 6.11 1.00
CA HIS A 79 -8.58 5.67 0.51
C HIS A 79 -7.65 6.85 0.18
N ALA A 80 -6.35 6.63 0.31
CA ALA A 80 -5.32 7.57 -0.12
C ALA A 80 -4.10 6.81 -0.65
N ALA A 81 -3.33 7.45 -1.54
CA ALA A 81 -2.03 6.93 -1.97
C ALA A 81 -0.97 7.33 -0.94
N LEU A 82 -0.47 6.36 -0.18
CA LEU A 82 0.41 6.58 0.97
C LEU A 82 1.76 5.88 0.78
N ASN A 83 2.80 6.49 1.35
CA ASN A 83 4.11 5.84 1.48
C ASN A 83 4.01 4.69 2.49
N VAL A 84 4.78 3.63 2.24
CA VAL A 84 4.91 2.55 3.22
C VAL A 84 5.82 3.03 4.35
N ARG A 85 5.31 2.97 5.58
CA ARG A 85 6.04 3.36 6.80
C ARG A 85 6.57 2.16 7.55
N ARG A 86 5.80 1.07 7.59
CA ARG A 86 6.22 -0.19 8.21
C ARG A 86 5.83 -1.39 7.37
N TYR A 87 6.64 -2.44 7.47
CA TYR A 87 6.37 -3.74 6.88
C TYR A 87 6.74 -4.84 7.87
N LYS A 88 5.81 -5.78 8.14
CA LYS A 88 5.98 -6.87 9.13
C LYS A 88 6.43 -6.40 10.53
N GLY A 89 6.02 -5.18 10.90
CA GLY A 89 6.37 -4.56 12.19
C GLY A 89 7.63 -3.68 12.15
N ASP A 90 8.50 -3.86 11.15
CA ASP A 90 9.74 -3.09 11.00
C ASP A 90 9.49 -1.74 10.30
N LEU A 91 10.27 -0.72 10.66
CA LEU A 91 10.27 0.56 9.96
C LEU A 91 11.04 0.44 8.63
N ILE A 92 10.54 1.12 7.60
CA ILE A 92 11.24 1.26 6.32
C ILE A 92 12.22 2.45 6.40
N PRO A 93 13.46 2.36 5.84
CA PRO A 93 14.01 1.24 5.07
C PRO A 93 14.30 0.02 5.94
N LEU A 94 14.01 -1.17 5.41
CA LEU A 94 14.28 -2.42 6.09
C LEU A 94 15.79 -2.61 6.23
N VAL A 95 16.27 -2.90 7.44
CA VAL A 95 17.66 -3.28 7.65
C VAL A 95 17.80 -4.73 7.19
N VAL A 96 18.41 -4.94 6.03
CA VAL A 96 18.76 -6.29 5.56
C VAL A 96 19.72 -6.88 6.59
N LYS A 97 19.30 -7.97 7.25
CA LYS A 97 20.14 -8.73 8.18
C LYS A 97 21.10 -9.63 7.43
#